data_AF-A0A1F4ZQ92-F1
#
_entry.id   AF-A0A1F4ZQ92-F1
#
_cell.length_a   1.000
_cell.length_b   1.000
_cell.length_c   1.000
_cell.angle_alpha   90.00
_cell.angle_beta   90.00
_cell.angle_gamma   90.00
#
_symmetry.space_group_name_H-M   'P 1'
#
loop_
_entity.id
_entity.type
_entity.pdbx_description
1 polymer ?
#
loop_
_entity_poly.entity_id
_entity_poly.type
_entity_poly.pdbx_seq_one_letter_code
_entity_poly.pdbx_strand_id
1 'polypeptide(L)'
;MGIVATLMTISFPSLITSQRRASISETAAVLLSDIKSQQTKAMFGDSQTSPTPTQYGVYFQADSYVLFNGSTYVPADPANFTVNLDPSLRFSSVTYPGSQIVFARGSGEIPGFVSDTYDLSLTDQSEAVTRIITINRYGVVTQIN
;
A
#
# COMPACT_ATOMS: atom_id res chain seq x y z
N MET A 1 -26.55 17.50 -39.33
CA MET A 1 -25.44 17.39 -38.36
C MET A 1 -25.86 17.79 -36.93
N GLY A 2 -27.07 17.43 -36.45
CA GLY A 2 -27.53 17.81 -35.09
C GLY A 2 -27.60 16.64 -34.11
N ILE A 3 -27.95 15.47 -34.62
CA ILE A 3 -28.09 14.21 -33.87
C ILE A 3 -26.76 13.59 -33.41
N VAL A 4 -25.67 13.80 -34.15
CA VAL A 4 -24.33 13.29 -33.76
C VAL A 4 -23.74 14.13 -32.62
N ALA A 5 -24.01 15.44 -32.59
CA ALA A 5 -23.52 16.35 -31.54
C ALA A 5 -24.26 16.17 -30.19
N THR A 6 -25.52 15.75 -30.23
CA THR A 6 -26.33 15.46 -29.03
C THR A 6 -26.00 14.11 -28.40
N LEU A 7 -25.58 13.11 -29.18
CA LEU A 7 -25.12 11.82 -28.63
C LEU A 7 -23.73 11.93 -27.96
N MET A 8 -22.88 12.85 -28.43
CA MET A 8 -21.57 13.07 -27.81
C MET A 8 -21.64 13.76 -26.45
N THR A 9 -22.68 14.54 -26.15
CA THR A 9 -22.77 15.29 -24.87
C THR A 9 -23.15 14.41 -23.67
N ILE A 10 -23.75 13.23 -23.89
CA ILE A 10 -24.26 12.37 -22.81
C ILE A 10 -23.22 11.31 -22.36
N SER A 11 -22.12 11.11 -23.09
CA SER A 11 -21.24 9.93 -22.88
C SER A 11 -19.93 10.19 -22.13
N PHE A 12 -19.54 11.46 -21.88
CA PHE A 12 -18.24 11.77 -21.27
C PHE A 12 -18.09 11.52 -19.75
N PRO A 13 -19.12 11.62 -18.88
CA PRO A 13 -18.86 11.55 -17.44
C PRO A 13 -18.52 10.14 -16.91
N SER A 14 -18.69 9.06 -17.69
CA SER A 14 -18.42 7.69 -17.18
C SER A 14 -16.97 7.22 -17.32
N LEU A 15 -16.21 7.79 -18.26
CA LEU A 15 -14.85 7.31 -18.56
C LEU A 15 -13.83 7.77 -17.51
N ILE A 16 -13.95 9.01 -17.03
CA ILE A 16 -13.03 9.59 -16.04
C ILE A 16 -13.16 8.88 -14.69
N THR A 17 -14.38 8.60 -14.23
CA THR A 17 -14.63 7.87 -12.98
C THR A 17 -14.16 6.42 -13.07
N SER A 18 -14.23 5.80 -14.25
CA SER A 18 -13.79 4.41 -14.47
C SER A 18 -12.25 4.30 -14.45
N GLN A 19 -11.55 5.22 -15.12
CA GLN A 19 -10.09 5.24 -15.16
C GLN A 19 -9.48 5.46 -13.77
N ARG A 20 -10.08 6.34 -12.95
CA ARG A 20 -9.61 6.61 -11.58
C ARG A 20 -9.89 5.47 -10.60
N ARG A 21 -11.06 4.84 -10.72
CA ARG A 21 -11.37 3.60 -9.96
C ARG A 21 -10.41 2.46 -10.31
N ALA A 22 -9.99 2.37 -11.58
CA ALA A 22 -8.96 1.43 -11.99
C ALA A 22 -7.60 1.80 -11.36
N SER A 23 -7.22 3.08 -11.36
CA SER A 23 -5.98 3.57 -10.76
C SER A 23 -5.88 3.25 -9.25
N ILE A 24 -6.88 3.60 -8.43
CA ILE A 24 -6.85 3.27 -6.98
C ILE A 24 -6.81 1.76 -6.73
N SER A 25 -7.49 0.97 -7.57
CA SER A 25 -7.49 -0.49 -7.46
C SER A 25 -6.14 -1.09 -7.85
N GLU A 26 -5.49 -0.55 -8.87
CA GLU A 26 -4.15 -0.94 -9.31
C GLU A 26 -3.11 -0.59 -8.25
N THR A 27 -3.14 0.64 -7.72
CA THR A 27 -2.26 1.05 -6.62
C THR A 27 -2.43 0.17 -5.38
N ALA A 28 -3.67 -0.16 -5.00
CA ALA A 28 -3.92 -1.08 -3.90
C ALA A 28 -3.37 -2.49 -4.18
N ALA A 29 -3.47 -2.98 -5.42
CA ALA A 29 -2.92 -4.28 -5.82
C ALA A 29 -1.39 -4.30 -5.82
N VAL A 30 -0.74 -3.23 -6.32
CA VAL A 30 0.72 -3.07 -6.28
C VAL A 30 1.19 -3.00 -4.82
N LEU A 31 0.54 -2.19 -3.99
CA LEU A 31 0.86 -2.09 -2.56
C LEU A 31 0.75 -3.45 -1.86
N LEU A 32 -0.32 -4.20 -2.11
CA LEU A 32 -0.49 -5.54 -1.55
C LEU A 32 0.60 -6.52 -2.04
N SER A 33 0.94 -6.46 -3.33
CA SER A 33 2.03 -7.23 -3.90
C SER A 33 3.36 -6.91 -3.23
N ASP A 34 3.65 -5.64 -2.98
CA ASP A 34 4.86 -5.19 -2.31
C ASP A 34 4.92 -5.63 -0.84
N ILE A 35 3.82 -5.50 -0.10
CA ILE A 35 3.69 -5.99 1.28
C ILE A 35 3.97 -7.50 1.33
N LYS A 36 3.36 -8.27 0.42
CA LYS A 36 3.58 -9.72 0.33
C LYS A 36 5.01 -10.07 -0.07
N SER A 37 5.61 -9.27 -0.95
CA SER A 37 7.02 -9.40 -1.32
C SER A 37 7.94 -9.20 -0.11
N GLN A 38 7.71 -8.15 0.69
CA GLN A 38 8.46 -7.90 1.93
C GLN A 38 8.27 -9.02 2.95
N GLN A 39 7.04 -9.51 3.12
CA GLN A 39 6.77 -10.67 3.98
C GLN A 39 7.56 -11.90 3.53
N THR A 40 7.55 -12.20 2.23
CA THR A 40 8.26 -13.33 1.64
C THR A 40 9.77 -13.19 1.87
N LYS A 41 10.34 -11.99 1.67
CA LYS A 41 11.75 -11.70 1.95
C LYS A 41 12.10 -11.91 3.43
N ALA A 42 11.24 -11.49 4.36
CA ALA A 42 11.43 -11.76 5.79
C ALA A 42 11.39 -13.27 6.12
N MET A 43 10.50 -14.04 5.49
CA MET A 43 10.41 -15.49 5.69
C MET A 43 11.65 -16.22 5.21
N PHE A 44 12.14 -15.91 4.01
CA PHE A 44 13.34 -16.51 3.46
C PHE A 44 14.64 -16.00 4.12
N GLY A 45 14.55 -14.94 4.93
CA GLY A 45 15.72 -14.31 5.52
C GLY A 45 16.64 -13.76 4.43
N ASP A 46 16.04 -13.18 3.38
CA ASP A 46 16.78 -12.57 2.29
C ASP A 46 17.76 -11.55 2.88
N SER A 47 18.99 -11.58 2.40
CA SER A 47 20.12 -10.91 3.02
C SER A 47 20.86 -10.05 1.99
N GLN A 48 20.10 -9.51 1.01
CA GLN A 48 20.64 -8.81 -0.17
C GLN A 48 21.68 -7.73 0.16
N THR A 49 21.61 -7.14 1.35
CA THR A 49 22.49 -6.05 1.79
C THR A 49 23.21 -6.31 3.12
N SER A 50 22.97 -7.45 3.79
CA SER A 50 23.57 -7.72 5.10
C SER A 50 23.85 -9.21 5.31
N PRO A 51 24.98 -9.60 5.91
CA PRO A 51 25.34 -11.01 6.14
C PRO A 51 24.48 -11.72 7.20
N THR A 52 23.55 -11.00 7.85
CA THR A 52 22.60 -11.54 8.82
C THR A 52 21.18 -11.50 8.27
N PRO A 53 20.37 -12.56 8.46
CA PRO A 53 18.96 -12.55 8.10
C PRO A 53 18.24 -11.38 8.80
N THR A 54 17.77 -10.41 8.02
CA THR A 54 17.11 -9.19 8.52
C THR A 54 15.60 -9.31 8.46
N GLN A 55 14.92 -8.57 9.33
CA GLN A 55 13.48 -8.31 9.19
C GLN A 55 13.24 -7.41 7.96
N TYR A 56 12.03 -7.42 7.44
CA TYR A 56 11.62 -6.56 6.34
C TYR A 56 10.31 -5.87 6.68
N GLY A 57 10.13 -4.67 6.16
CA GLY A 57 8.98 -3.85 6.50
C GLY A 57 8.58 -2.85 5.44
N VAL A 58 7.44 -2.22 5.68
CA VAL A 58 6.87 -1.15 4.86
C VAL A 58 6.57 0.03 5.79
N TYR A 59 7.14 1.18 5.48
CA TYR A 59 6.87 2.44 6.17
C TYR A 59 5.92 3.28 5.31
N PHE A 60 4.84 3.77 5.90
CA PHE A 60 3.81 4.53 5.21
C PHE A 60 4.01 6.03 5.46
N GLN A 61 4.04 6.80 4.38
CA GLN A 61 4.00 8.27 4.41
C GLN A 61 2.62 8.72 3.92
N ALA A 62 2.39 10.02 3.74
CA ALA A 62 1.13 10.50 3.19
C ALA A 62 0.98 10.09 1.71
N ASP A 63 1.98 10.42 0.90
CA ASP A 63 1.89 10.37 -0.57
C ASP A 63 2.80 9.28 -1.17
N SER A 64 3.37 8.43 -0.31
CA SER A 64 4.36 7.42 -0.66
C SER A 64 4.43 6.34 0.41
N TYR A 65 5.07 5.22 0.07
CA TYR A 65 5.48 4.21 1.03
C TYR A 65 6.92 3.78 0.74
N VAL A 66 7.63 3.33 1.76
CA VAL A 66 9.03 2.94 1.67
C VAL A 66 9.16 1.49 2.10
N LEU A 67 9.71 0.67 1.21
CA LEU A 67 10.10 -0.69 1.51
C LEU A 67 11.49 -0.65 2.14
N PHE A 68 11.65 -1.24 3.32
CA PHE A 68 12.91 -1.21 4.05
C PHE A 68 13.22 -2.58 4.67
N ASN A 69 14.48 -2.76 5.05
CA ASN A 69 14.97 -3.89 5.81
C ASN A 69 15.44 -3.43 7.19
N GLY A 70 15.28 -4.29 8.19
CA GLY A 70 15.58 -3.99 9.60
C GLY A 70 14.34 -4.03 10.49
N SER A 71 14.57 -3.84 11.79
CA SER A 71 13.51 -3.85 12.81
C SER A 71 12.71 -2.54 12.87
N THR A 72 13.26 -1.48 12.27
CA THR A 72 12.67 -0.13 12.25
C THR A 72 13.13 0.60 10.99
N TYR A 73 12.28 1.46 10.44
CA TYR A 73 12.65 2.30 9.31
C TYR A 73 13.81 3.27 9.66
N VAL A 74 14.83 3.29 8.80
CA VAL A 74 15.97 4.23 8.90
C VAL A 74 16.07 5.02 7.60
N PRO A 75 15.76 6.32 7.56
CA PRO A 75 15.70 7.10 6.32
C PRO A 75 17.01 7.15 5.52
N ALA A 76 18.15 7.05 6.20
CA ALA A 76 19.48 7.12 5.59
C ALA A 76 19.96 5.80 4.98
N ASP A 77 19.19 4.71 5.09
CA ASP A 77 19.58 3.41 4.55
C ASP A 77 19.46 3.41 3.00
N PRO A 78 20.55 3.11 2.27
CA PRO A 78 20.51 3.01 0.81
C PRO A 78 19.69 1.82 0.29
N ALA A 79 19.34 0.85 1.15
CA ALA A 79 18.48 -0.28 0.79
C ALA A 79 16.98 0.08 0.78
N ASN A 80 16.63 1.29 1.24
CA ASN A 80 15.26 1.78 1.18
C ASN A 80 14.80 1.95 -0.27
N PHE A 81 13.59 1.45 -0.56
CA PHE A 81 12.95 1.63 -1.85
C PHE A 81 11.64 2.38 -1.69
N THR A 82 11.61 3.63 -2.15
CA THR A 82 10.43 4.49 -2.08
C THR A 82 9.55 4.30 -3.30
N VAL A 83 8.27 4.03 -3.06
CA VAL A 83 7.23 4.03 -4.08
C VAL A 83 6.33 5.23 -3.86
N ASN A 84 6.24 6.09 -4.87
CA ASN A 84 5.37 7.25 -4.85
C ASN A 84 3.96 6.83 -5.31
N LEU A 85 2.94 7.34 -4.61
CA LEU A 85 1.56 7.19 -5.06
C LEU A 85 1.28 8.13 -6.24
N ASP A 86 0.19 7.86 -6.95
CA ASP A 86 -0.37 8.84 -7.88
C ASP A 86 -0.71 10.14 -7.12
N PRO A 87 -0.46 11.35 -7.67
CA PRO A 87 -0.75 12.62 -6.98
C PRO A 87 -2.18 12.81 -6.51
N SER A 88 -3.14 12.06 -7.07
CA SER A 88 -4.54 12.05 -6.63
C SER A 88 -4.80 11.18 -5.40
N LEU A 89 -3.89 10.26 -5.08
CA LEU A 89 -4.02 9.26 -4.01
C LEU A 89 -3.17 9.63 -2.80
N ARG A 90 -3.73 9.39 -1.61
CA ARG A 90 -3.04 9.64 -0.34
C ARG A 90 -3.49 8.65 0.73
N PHE A 91 -2.56 8.24 1.59
CA PHE A 91 -2.90 7.54 2.82
C PHE A 91 -3.55 8.52 3.82
N SER A 92 -4.84 8.32 4.08
CA SER A 92 -5.64 9.20 4.95
C SER A 92 -5.62 8.76 6.41
N SER A 93 -5.48 7.46 6.66
CA SER A 93 -5.33 6.88 7.99
C SER A 93 -4.40 5.69 7.93
N VAL A 94 -3.44 5.66 8.85
CA VAL A 94 -2.53 4.53 9.08
C VAL A 94 -2.53 4.28 10.57
N THR A 95 -3.21 3.23 11.03
CA THR A 95 -3.31 2.93 12.47
C THR A 95 -2.16 2.06 12.99
N TYR A 96 -1.24 1.67 12.11
CA TYR A 96 -0.07 0.86 12.45
C TYR A 96 0.87 1.59 13.43
N PRO A 97 1.43 0.88 14.44
CA PRO A 97 2.43 1.46 15.33
C PRO A 97 3.62 2.05 14.56
N GLY A 98 3.85 3.36 14.72
CA GLY A 98 4.93 4.07 14.02
C GLY A 98 4.72 4.18 12.51
N SER A 99 3.48 4.03 12.02
CA SER A 99 3.15 4.03 10.59
C SER A 99 3.97 3.03 9.77
N GLN A 100 4.33 1.90 10.37
CA GLN A 100 5.08 0.86 9.71
C GLN A 100 4.54 -0.53 10.02
N ILE A 101 4.73 -1.43 9.06
CA ILE A 101 4.57 -2.86 9.24
C ILE A 101 5.96 -3.48 9.17
N VAL A 102 6.30 -4.31 10.15
CA VAL A 102 7.56 -5.07 10.17
C VAL A 102 7.22 -6.54 10.28
N PHE A 103 7.78 -7.35 9.39
CA PHE A 103 7.61 -8.79 9.36
C PHE A 103 8.75 -9.49 10.08
N ALA A 104 8.39 -10.43 10.95
CA ALA A 104 9.33 -11.26 11.67
C ALA A 104 10.04 -12.23 10.72
N ARG A 105 11.35 -12.42 10.95
CA ARG A 105 12.16 -13.37 10.18
C ARG A 105 11.66 -14.80 10.37
N GLY A 106 11.67 -15.59 9.30
CA GLY A 106 11.30 -17.01 9.31
C GLY A 106 9.80 -17.30 9.37
N SER A 107 8.99 -16.49 10.06
CA SER A 107 7.54 -16.68 10.14
C SER A 107 6.74 -15.74 9.24
N GLY A 108 7.26 -14.55 8.93
CA GLY A 108 6.51 -13.53 8.18
C GLY A 108 5.32 -12.96 8.96
N GLU A 109 5.27 -13.18 10.28
CA GLU A 109 4.24 -12.61 11.15
C GLU A 109 4.55 -11.16 11.51
N ILE A 110 3.53 -10.36 11.78
CA ILE A 110 3.68 -9.02 12.35
C ILE A 110 3.74 -9.17 13.89
N PRO A 111 4.91 -8.98 14.52
CA PRO A 111 5.02 -9.08 15.97
C PRO A 111 4.25 -7.94 16.64
N GLY A 112 3.48 -8.26 17.69
CA GLY A 112 2.67 -7.27 18.40
C GLY A 112 1.38 -6.86 17.69
N PHE A 113 0.89 -7.67 16.74
CA PHE A 113 -0.38 -7.43 16.06
C PHE A 113 -1.56 -7.31 17.04
N VAL A 114 -2.37 -6.26 16.87
CA VAL A 114 -3.59 -5.98 17.63
C VAL A 114 -4.72 -5.79 16.62
N SER A 115 -5.71 -6.69 16.58
CA SER A 115 -6.70 -6.75 15.48
C SER A 115 -7.44 -5.45 15.18
N ASP A 116 -7.61 -4.56 16.16
CA ASP A 116 -8.47 -3.38 16.06
C ASP A 116 -7.70 -2.12 15.63
N THR A 117 -6.40 -2.22 15.34
CA THR A 117 -5.55 -1.07 15.00
C THR A 117 -4.74 -1.27 13.71
N TYR A 118 -5.13 -2.19 12.84
CA TYR A 118 -4.36 -2.51 11.61
C TYR A 118 -5.16 -2.23 10.34
N ASP A 119 -5.65 -0.99 10.23
CA ASP A 119 -6.31 -0.47 9.06
C ASP A 119 -5.45 0.55 8.32
N LEU A 120 -5.48 0.45 7.00
CA LEU A 120 -4.87 1.39 6.07
C LEU A 120 -5.92 1.97 5.15
N SER A 121 -6.15 3.27 5.25
CA SER A 121 -7.09 3.98 4.38
C SER A 121 -6.35 4.69 3.27
N LEU A 122 -6.61 4.30 2.02
CA LEU A 122 -6.14 4.96 0.81
C LEU A 122 -7.29 5.78 0.22
N THR A 123 -7.12 7.09 0.13
CA THR A 123 -8.16 8.01 -0.34
C THR A 123 -7.74 8.69 -1.64
N ASP A 124 -8.64 8.69 -2.62
CA ASP A 124 -8.57 9.57 -3.78
C ASP A 124 -9.13 10.94 -3.40
N GLN A 125 -8.26 11.95 -3.34
CA GLN A 125 -8.63 13.32 -2.94
C GLN A 125 -9.55 14.01 -3.95
N SER A 126 -9.63 13.53 -5.19
CA SER A 126 -10.44 14.16 -6.23
C SER A 126 -11.90 13.74 -6.20
N GLU A 127 -12.24 12.57 -5.66
CA GLU A 127 -13.63 12.04 -5.61
C GLU A 127 -14.09 11.65 -4.19
N ALA A 128 -13.24 11.87 -3.17
CA ALA A 128 -13.48 11.43 -1.80
C ALA A 128 -13.77 9.91 -1.67
N VAL A 129 -13.29 9.11 -2.63
CA VAL A 129 -13.40 7.65 -2.59
C VAL A 129 -12.28 7.12 -1.70
N THR A 130 -12.63 6.38 -0.65
CA THR A 130 -11.66 5.77 0.26
C THR A 130 -11.74 4.26 0.16
N ARG A 131 -10.59 3.61 0.01
CA ARG A 131 -10.44 2.17 0.16
C ARG A 131 -9.78 1.86 1.48
N ILE A 132 -10.37 0.95 2.25
CA ILE A 132 -9.82 0.48 3.51
C ILE A 132 -9.23 -0.91 3.28
N ILE A 133 -7.93 -1.04 3.54
CA ILE A 133 -7.18 -2.27 3.46
C ILE A 133 -6.89 -2.71 4.90
N THR A 134 -7.49 -3.83 5.30
CA THR A 134 -7.22 -4.44 6.61
C THR A 134 -6.31 -5.64 6.42
N ILE A 135 -5.25 -5.70 7.22
CA ILE A 135 -4.25 -6.77 7.19
C ILE A 135 -4.30 -7.52 8.51
N ASN A 136 -4.23 -8.86 8.48
CA ASN A 136 -4.16 -9.66 9.70
C ASN A 136 -2.72 -9.88 10.19
N ARG A 137 -2.57 -10.54 11.34
CA ARG A 137 -1.26 -10.90 11.94
C ARG A 137 -0.31 -11.60 10.97
N TYR A 138 -0.85 -12.33 10.00
CA TYR A 138 -0.12 -13.12 9.02
C TYR A 138 0.15 -12.36 7.72
N GLY A 139 0.02 -11.03 7.69
CA GLY A 139 0.28 -10.23 6.49
C GLY A 139 -0.72 -10.47 5.35
N VAL A 140 -1.85 -11.14 5.63
CA VAL A 140 -2.89 -11.41 4.64
C VAL A 140 -3.92 -10.29 4.70
N VAL A 141 -4.26 -9.73 3.53
CA VAL A 141 -5.39 -8.80 3.40
C VAL A 141 -6.68 -9.56 3.62
N THR A 142 -7.39 -9.20 4.69
CA THR A 142 -8.67 -9.83 5.07
C THR A 142 -9.87 -9.10 4.50
N GLN A 143 -9.73 -7.81 4.19
CA GLN A 143 -10.82 -7.00 3.68
C GLN A 143 -10.32 -5.85 2.80
N ILE A 144 -11.04 -5.61 1.70
CA ILE A 144 -10.92 -4.41 0.86
C ILE A 144 -12.34 -3.83 0.78
N ASN A 145 -12.59 -2.75 1.52
CA ASN A 145 -13.84 -1.99 1.42
C ASN A 145 -13.65 -0.74 0.57
#